data_AF-A0A833PKP1-F1
#
_entry.id   AF-A0A833PKP1-F1
#
_cell.length_a   1.000
_cell.length_b   1.000
_cell.length_c   1.000
_cell.angle_alpha   90.00
_cell.angle_beta   90.00
_cell.angle_gamma   90.00
#
_symmetry.space_group_name_H-M   'P 1'
#
loop_
_entity.id
_entity.type
_entity.pdbx_description
1 polymer ?
#
loop_
_entity_poly.entity_id
_entity_poly.type
_entity_poly.pdbx_seq_one_letter_code
_entity_poly.pdbx_strand_id
1 'polypeptide(L)' 'MRGFHQRYMCTNRVIRLWVKMVRQMDIDMIVPQHGKPFIGKEMINQFLDWIENLQCGVDLMDESVFTCPK' A
#
# COMPACT_ATOMS: atom_id res chain seq x y z
N MET A 1 6.73 -5.89 -4.68
CA MET A 1 5.72 -5.30 -3.77
C MET A 1 6.07 -3.89 -3.34
N ARG A 2 7.12 -3.65 -2.53
CA ARG A 2 7.42 -2.32 -1.97
C ARG A 2 7.60 -1.21 -3.00
N GLY A 3 8.54 -1.33 -3.95
CA GLY A 3 8.80 -0.27 -4.93
C GLY A 3 7.58 0.11 -5.77
N PHE A 4 6.77 -0.88 -6.18
CA PHE A 4 5.50 -0.64 -6.86
C PHE A 4 4.54 0.19 -6.00
N HIS A 5 4.26 -0.25 -4.78
CA HIS A 5 3.31 0.45 -3.91
C HIS A 5 3.81 1.82 -3.48
N GLN A 6 5.11 1.98 -3.20
CA GLN A 6 5.68 3.29 -2.87
C GLN A 6 5.57 4.29 -4.02
N ARG A 7 5.70 3.84 -5.27
CA ARG A 7 5.68 4.74 -6.42
C ARG A 7 4.28 5.02 -6.97
N TYR A 8 3.38 4.04 -6.90
CA TYR A 8 2.06 4.08 -7.56
C TYR A 8 0.89 4.38 -6.62
N MET A 9 0.98 4.04 -5.32
CA MET A 9 -0.06 4.45 -4.39
C MET A 9 0.06 5.94 -4.10
N CYS A 10 -1.08 6.63 -3.98
CA CYS A 10 -1.10 8.09 -3.93
C CYS A 10 -0.51 8.66 -2.63
N THR A 11 -0.93 8.14 -1.47
CA THR A 11 -0.50 8.56 -0.12
C THR A 11 -0.90 7.50 0.90
N ASN A 12 -0.12 7.37 1.98
CA ASN A 12 -0.40 6.49 3.11
C ASN A 12 -1.76 6.81 3.76
N ARG A 13 -2.21 8.07 3.72
CA ARG A 13 -3.55 8.45 4.23
C ARG A 13 -4.66 7.66 3.53
N VAL A 14 -4.61 7.56 2.20
CA VAL A 14 -5.62 6.85 1.40
C VAL A 14 -5.53 5.34 1.67
N ILE A 15 -4.32 4.80 1.77
CA ILE A 15 -4.13 3.38 2.13
C ILE A 15 -4.74 3.08 3.50
N ARG A 16 -4.50 3.90 4.54
CA ARG A 16 -5.08 3.68 5.89
C ARG A 16 -6.60 3.67 5.87
N LEU A 17 -7.23 4.55 5.08
CA LEU A 17 -8.69 4.56 4.90
C LEU A 17 -9.18 3.28 4.21
N TRP A 18 -8.49 2.81 3.17
CA TRP A 18 -8.80 1.57 2.49
C TRP A 18 -8.64 0.35 3.41
N VAL A 19 -7.53 0.24 4.14
CA VAL A 19 -7.29 -0.85 5.10
C VAL A 19 -8.36 -0.86 6.19
N LYS A 20 -8.74 0.31 6.73
CA LYS A 20 -9.82 0.40 7.73
C LYS A 20 -11.15 -0.16 7.20
N MET A 21 -11.50 0.11 5.95
CA MET A 21 -12.70 -0.43 5.32
C MET A 21 -12.56 -1.95 5.09
N VAL A 22 -11.43 -2.40 4.53
CA VAL A 22 -11.19 -3.82 4.23
C VAL A 22 -11.24 -4.69 5.49
N ARG A 23 -10.75 -4.20 6.64
CA ARG A 23 -10.81 -4.92 7.92
C ARG A 23 -12.23 -5.14 8.46
N GLN A 24 -13.23 -4.46 7.91
CA GLN A 24 -14.64 -4.68 8.27
C GLN A 24 -15.31 -5.76 7.42
N MET A 25 -14.64 -6.21 6.35
CA MET A 25 -15.15 -7.23 5.45
C MET A 25 -14.73 -8.62 5.91
N ASP A 26 -15.60 -9.61 5.75
CA ASP A 26 -15.23 -11.02 5.92
C ASP A 26 -14.55 -11.53 4.63
N ILE A 27 -13.20 -11.46 4.61
CA ILE A 27 -12.39 -11.79 3.43
C ILE A 27 -11.55 -13.05 3.63
N ASP A 28 -11.59 -13.96 2.67
CA ASP A 28 -10.77 -15.18 2.67
C ASP A 28 -9.56 -15.09 1.74
N MET A 29 -9.62 -14.23 0.71
CA MET A 29 -8.53 -13.99 -0.22
C MET A 29 -8.50 -12.53 -0.72
N ILE A 30 -7.28 -12.02 -0.98
CA ILE A 30 -7.07 -10.82 -1.79
C ILE A 30 -6.36 -11.26 -3.07
N VAL A 31 -7.01 -11.09 -4.22
CA VAL A 31 -6.50 -11.52 -5.52
C VAL A 31 -6.12 -10.28 -6.35
N PRO A 32 -4.83 -9.91 -6.42
CA PRO A 32 -4.39 -8.76 -7.20
C PRO A 32 -4.40 -9.07 -8.70
N GLN A 33 -4.55 -8.03 -9.54
CA GLN A 33 -4.40 -8.16 -11.00
C GLN A 33 -2.99 -8.66 -11.39
N HIS A 34 -1.97 -8.29 -10.61
CA HIS A 34 -0.58 -8.68 -10.82
C HIS A 34 -0.02 -9.37 -9.58
N GLY A 35 0.61 -10.54 -9.76
CA GLY A 35 1.25 -11.30 -8.70
C GLY A 35 0.44 -12.49 -8.22
N LYS A 36 0.78 -13.01 -7.03
CA LYS A 36 0.10 -14.16 -6.41
C LYS A 36 -1.04 -13.70 -5.48
N PRO A 37 -2.10 -14.51 -5.31
CA PRO A 37 -3.14 -14.23 -4.33
C PRO A 37 -2.60 -14.29 -2.89
N PHE A 38 -3.16 -13.46 -2.01
CA PHE A 38 -3.00 -13.56 -0.56
C PHE A 38 -4.16 -14.39 -0.03
N ILE A 39 -3.87 -15.56 0.54
CA ILE A 39 -4.89 -16.55 0.92
C ILE A 39 -4.87 -16.75 2.43
N GLY A 40 -6.04 -16.70 3.05
CA GLY A 40 -6.23 -16.93 4.48
C GLY A 40 -5.95 -15.68 5.32
N LYS A 41 -6.57 -15.67 6.52
CA LYS A 41 -6.58 -14.50 7.42
C LYS A 41 -5.17 -14.04 7.81
N GLU A 42 -4.24 -14.97 8.03
CA GLU A 42 -2.86 -14.65 8.43
C GLU A 42 -2.13 -13.84 7.35
N MET A 43 -2.09 -14.35 6.12
CA MET A 43 -1.41 -13.70 5.00
C MET A 43 -2.06 -12.36 4.63
N ILE A 44 -3.39 -12.29 4.71
CA ILE A 44 -4.14 -11.04 4.52
C ILE A 44 -3.75 -10.01 5.59
N ASN A 45 -3.76 -10.38 6.87
CA ASN A 45 -3.41 -9.47 7.96
C ASN A 45 -1.95 -8.98 7.83
N GLN A 46 -1.00 -9.86 7.52
CA GLN A 46 0.39 -9.47 7.26
C GLN A 46 0.50 -8.43 6.14
N PHE A 47 -0.25 -8.60 5.04
CA PHE A 47 -0.28 -7.61 3.97
C PHE A 47 -0.90 -6.29 4.42
N LEU A 48 -2.03 -6.32 5.13
CA LEU A 48 -2.72 -5.12 5.61
C LEU A 48 -1.87 -4.34 6.63
N ASP A 49 -1.23 -5.03 7.59
CA ASP A 49 -0.34 -4.45 8.59
C ASP A 49 0.91 -3.79 7.95
N TRP A 50 1.41 -4.40 6.87
CA TRP A 50 2.53 -3.86 6.12
C TRP A 50 2.12 -2.62 5.30
N ILE A 51 1.06 -2.72 4.51
CA ILE A 51 0.69 -1.67 3.56
C ILE A 51 0.19 -0.42 4.28
N GLU A 52 -0.54 -0.54 5.40
CA GLU A 52 -1.06 0.59 6.18
C GLU A 52 0.03 1.50 6.76
N ASN A 53 1.26 0.98 6.90
CA ASN A 53 2.41 1.71 7.44
C ASN A 53 3.40 2.17 6.35
N LEU A 54 3.13 1.86 5.07
CA LEU A 54 3.99 2.22 3.97
C LEU A 54 3.81 3.71 3.56
N GLN A 55 4.85 4.53 3.77
CA GLN A 55 4.95 5.85 3.13
C GLN A 55 5.08 5.69 1.62
N CYS A 56 4.23 6.39 0.86
CA CYS A 56 4.12 6.23 -0.59
C CYS A 56 3.64 7.49 -1.29
N GLY A 57 3.86 7.55 -2.61
CA GLY A 57 3.39 8.62 -3.47
C GLY A 57 3.83 9.99 -2.96
N VAL A 58 2.88 10.87 -2.69
CA VAL A 58 3.16 12.24 -2.25
C VAL A 58 3.83 12.32 -0.88
N ASP A 59 3.73 11.28 -0.04
CA ASP A 59 4.39 11.29 1.27
C ASP A 59 5.92 11.28 1.17
N LEU A 60 6.45 10.78 0.04
CA LEU A 60 7.89 10.67 -0.22
C LEU A 60 8.45 11.86 -1.00
N MET A 61 7.60 12.86 -1.30
CA MET A 61 8.00 14.02 -2.10
C MET A 61 8.51 15.12 -1.18
N ASP A 62 9.71 15.59 -1.47
CA ASP A 62 10.35 16.72 -0.79
C ASP A 62 11.15 17.55 -1.82
N GLU A 63 11.86 18.56 -1.33
CA GLU A 63 12.67 19.46 -2.16
C GLU A 63 13.83 18.76 -2.89
N SER A 64 14.19 17.53 -2.50
CA SER A 64 15.21 16.75 -3.21
C SER A 64 14.71 16.15 -4.53
N VAL A 65 13.40 15.94 -4.66
CA VAL A 65 12.76 15.39 -5.86
C VAL A 65 12.59 16.45 -6.94
N PHE A 66 12.26 17.67 -6.56
CA PHE A 66 12.02 18.78 -7.49
C PHE A 66 13.18 19.79 -7.44
N THR A 67 14.29 19.41 -8.08
CA THR A 67 15.51 20.24 -8.14
C THR A 67 15.79 20.72 -9.55
N CYS A 68 16.47 21.87 -9.67
CA CYS A 68 17.02 22.28 -10.96
C CYS A 68 18.12 21.29 -11.40
N PRO A 69 18.26 21.01 -12.72
CA PRO A 69 19.38 20.24 -13.23
C PRO A 69 20.72 20.82 -12.77
N LYS A 70 21.68 19.93 -12.51
CA LYS A 70 23.07 20.31 -12.26
C LYS A 70 23.83 20.48 -13.56
#